data_AF-A0A3E2HL84-F1
#
_entry.id   AF-A0A3E2HL84-F1
#
_cell.length_a   1.000
_cell.length_b   1.000
_cell.length_c   1.000
_cell.angle_alpha   90.00
_cell.angle_beta   90.00
_cell.angle_gamma   90.00
#
_symmetry.space_group_name_H-M   'P 1'
#
loop_
_entity.id
_entity.type
_entity.pdbx_description
1 polymer ?
#
loop_
_entity_poly.entity_id
_entity_poly.type
_entity_poly.pdbx_seq_one_letter_code
_entity_poly.pdbx_strand_id
1 'polypeptide(L)'
;MTIASLIFGFPSLTLIATVQSLIAIKLFLNYYTSMNYLSLIAAIFLINYAFGAIFWAFLYPFFFSPFRHLPGPRTFFSAAYRSLTIKEGPSGDLFLDMTRQHPGQELIALDLLGHQLLVASPRLFADLLIHRCYDFAKPSRISSFLRHILGGGLIITERNEHKFLHKNAMPAFHFRHINELYPMMWTKARILTATLRNEIDSGGIAGSKNSSVVELTTWASKVTLDIIGIADLGRVLNVVEKGSDPLQDLYVELLEPTREKLVFAMLSIAVGFSHETTASALTWASYLLAKHPKLQTTLREEVTAALPANPIDDPPADLAGLLRQLPYLNGIIQETLRLYPTVPMTMREARDTQIGKQFIPKGTIMVVSIWMINRSPDIWGPEAEEFYPGRWITDDGKPNQNGGTSSNYDFLTFLHGPRSCIGQEFAKAEMRCLLAAMVTSFTWDLAMDDAKVMSRAVITIKPENGMYLRLTPLDYKA
;
A
#
# COMPACT_ATOMS: atom_id res chain seq x y z
N MET A 1 -7.78 4.26 -28.43
CA MET A 1 -6.42 4.84 -28.50
C MET A 1 -5.62 4.25 -29.67
N THR A 2 -5.64 2.93 -29.84
CA THR A 2 -4.84 2.16 -30.82
C THR A 2 -4.84 2.68 -32.27
N ILE A 3 -5.99 3.05 -32.86
CA ILE A 3 -6.02 3.54 -34.26
C ILE A 3 -5.43 4.96 -34.36
N ALA A 4 -5.82 5.88 -33.46
CA ALA A 4 -5.27 7.23 -33.45
C ALA A 4 -3.77 7.25 -33.13
N SER A 5 -3.29 6.40 -32.23
CA SER A 5 -1.86 6.21 -31.96
C SER A 5 -1.11 5.56 -33.12
N LEU A 6 -1.77 4.70 -33.89
CA LEU A 6 -1.18 4.10 -35.09
C LEU A 6 -1.04 5.14 -36.21
N ILE A 7 -1.98 6.07 -36.36
CA ILE A 7 -1.96 7.07 -37.45
C ILE A 7 -1.15 8.32 -37.07
N PHE A 8 -1.34 8.84 -35.85
CA PHE A 8 -0.75 10.09 -35.38
C PHE A 8 0.38 9.87 -34.35
N GLY A 9 0.92 8.65 -34.26
CA GLY A 9 2.10 8.35 -33.46
C GLY A 9 3.39 8.83 -34.14
N PHE A 10 4.46 9.01 -33.36
CA PHE A 10 5.77 9.44 -33.86
C PHE A 10 6.25 8.65 -35.10
N PRO A 11 6.24 7.30 -35.13
CA PRO A 11 6.72 6.54 -36.28
C PRO A 11 5.94 6.85 -37.57
N SER A 12 4.63 7.02 -37.45
CA SER A 12 3.75 7.27 -38.59
C SER A 12 3.85 8.71 -39.08
N LEU A 13 3.99 9.68 -38.18
CA LEU A 13 4.28 11.07 -38.54
C LEU A 13 5.62 11.19 -39.25
N THR A 14 6.65 10.48 -38.78
CA THR A 14 7.96 10.41 -39.44
C THR A 14 7.86 9.78 -40.83
N LEU A 15 7.11 8.69 -40.98
CA LEU A 15 6.90 8.03 -42.27
C LEU A 15 6.16 8.95 -43.25
N ILE A 16 5.08 9.59 -42.81
CA ILE A 16 4.31 10.56 -43.60
C ILE A 16 5.19 11.73 -44.02
N ALA A 17 5.97 12.31 -43.09
CA ALA A 17 6.89 13.40 -43.39
C ALA A 17 7.97 12.98 -44.40
N THR A 18 8.47 11.75 -44.31
CA THR A 18 9.46 11.20 -45.25
C THR A 18 8.87 11.06 -46.66
N VAL A 19 7.66 10.48 -46.77
CA VAL A 19 6.97 10.33 -48.05
C VAL A 19 6.64 11.70 -48.65
N GLN A 20 6.12 12.64 -47.85
CA GLN A 20 5.85 14.01 -48.28
C GLN A 20 7.12 14.72 -48.78
N SER A 21 8.24 14.54 -48.09
CA SER A 21 9.53 15.11 -48.49
C SER A 21 10.00 14.56 -49.84
N LEU A 22 9.90 13.24 -50.05
CA LEU A 22 10.28 12.59 -51.31
C LEU A 22 9.39 13.07 -52.48
N ILE A 23 8.08 13.20 -52.24
CA ILE A 23 7.13 13.70 -53.23
C ILE A 23 7.42 15.17 -53.56
N ALA A 24 7.65 16.01 -52.54
CA ALA A 24 7.94 17.42 -52.70
C ALA A 24 9.19 17.65 -53.57
N ILE A 25 10.26 16.89 -53.31
CA ILE A 25 11.51 16.98 -54.08
C ILE A 25 11.30 16.49 -55.52
N LYS A 26 10.58 15.38 -55.72
CA LYS A 26 10.46 14.75 -57.04
C LYS A 26 9.49 15.49 -57.97
N LEU A 27 8.41 16.06 -57.46
CA LEU A 27 7.37 16.71 -58.27
C LEU A 27 7.55 18.22 -58.42
N PHE A 28 8.25 18.89 -57.49
CA PHE A 28 8.38 20.35 -57.46
C PHE A 28 9.83 20.85 -57.57
N LEU A 29 10.67 20.12 -58.32
CA LEU A 29 12.09 20.44 -58.57
C LEU A 29 12.34 21.89 -59.01
N ASN A 30 11.44 22.47 -59.82
CA ASN A 30 11.63 23.83 -60.37
C ASN A 30 11.17 24.94 -59.42
N TYR A 31 10.30 24.64 -58.45
CA TYR A 31 9.72 25.64 -57.53
C TYR A 31 10.63 25.94 -56.34
N TYR A 32 11.43 24.96 -55.90
CA TYR A 32 12.30 25.07 -54.72
C TYR A 32 13.77 25.37 -55.06
N THR A 33 14.06 25.82 -56.29
CA THR A 33 15.42 26.16 -56.76
C THR A 33 16.14 27.22 -55.92
N SER A 34 15.41 28.01 -55.13
CA SER A 34 15.96 29.02 -54.20
C SER A 34 16.10 28.55 -52.74
N MET A 35 15.46 27.45 -52.34
CA MET A 35 15.53 26.92 -50.97
C MET A 35 16.46 25.71 -50.91
N ASN A 36 17.28 25.65 -49.85
CA ASN A 36 18.08 24.45 -49.57
C ASN A 36 17.13 23.27 -49.29
N TYR A 37 17.24 22.16 -50.02
CA TYR A 37 16.42 20.95 -49.84
C TYR A 37 16.36 20.49 -48.37
N LEU A 38 17.45 20.67 -47.62
CA LEU A 38 17.49 20.34 -46.19
C LEU A 38 16.48 21.17 -45.38
N SER A 39 16.33 22.45 -45.70
CA SER A 39 15.38 23.34 -45.01
C SER A 39 13.93 22.97 -45.32
N LEU A 40 13.64 22.52 -46.55
CA LEU A 40 12.31 22.03 -46.93
C LEU A 40 11.95 20.74 -46.17
N ILE A 41 12.87 19.77 -46.12
CA ILE A 41 12.67 18.53 -45.35
C ILE A 41 12.46 18.87 -43.88
N ALA A 42 13.31 19.71 -43.30
CA ALA A 42 13.18 20.12 -41.89
C ALA A 42 11.82 20.79 -41.62
N ALA A 43 11.35 21.67 -42.51
CA ALA A 43 10.05 22.31 -42.39
C ALA A 43 8.89 21.30 -42.45
N ILE A 44 8.92 20.33 -43.36
CA ILE A 44 7.89 19.28 -43.47
C ILE A 44 7.83 18.45 -42.18
N PHE A 45 9.00 18.04 -41.65
CA PHE A 45 9.07 17.32 -40.39
C PHE A 45 8.53 18.16 -39.23
N LEU A 46 8.89 19.44 -39.14
CA LEU A 46 8.42 20.34 -38.10
C LEU A 46 6.90 20.51 -38.15
N ILE A 47 6.31 20.68 -39.34
CA ILE A 47 4.85 20.80 -39.51
C ILE A 47 4.14 19.52 -39.06
N ASN A 48 4.63 18.34 -39.46
CA ASN A 48 4.02 17.07 -39.05
C ASN A 48 4.10 16.84 -37.54
N TYR A 49 5.24 17.16 -36.92
CA TYR A 49 5.38 17.04 -35.47
C TYR A 49 4.57 18.10 -34.71
N ALA A 50 4.48 19.33 -35.22
CA ALA A 50 3.61 20.37 -34.66
C ALA A 50 2.13 19.97 -34.75
N PHE A 51 1.69 19.43 -35.89
CA PHE A 51 0.34 18.89 -36.05
C PHE A 51 0.10 17.72 -35.08
N GLY A 52 1.04 16.79 -34.96
CA GLY A 52 0.96 15.69 -34.00
C GLY A 52 0.84 16.19 -32.56
N ALA A 53 1.65 17.18 -32.18
CA ALA A 53 1.58 17.81 -30.86
C ALA A 53 0.23 18.48 -30.61
N ILE A 54 -0.30 19.24 -31.59
CA ILE A 54 -1.64 19.86 -31.50
C ILE A 54 -2.73 18.79 -31.42
N PHE A 55 -2.62 17.72 -32.22
CA PHE A 55 -3.57 16.63 -32.21
C PHE A 55 -3.64 15.98 -30.83
N TRP A 56 -2.49 15.60 -30.24
CA TRP A 56 -2.48 14.96 -28.92
C TRP A 56 -2.82 15.93 -27.78
N ALA A 57 -2.42 17.19 -27.86
CA ALA A 57 -2.69 18.16 -26.81
C ALA A 57 -4.14 18.69 -26.81
N PHE A 58 -4.76 18.83 -27.98
CA PHE A 58 -6.04 19.56 -28.12
C PHE A 58 -7.13 18.81 -28.88
N LEU A 59 -6.81 18.00 -29.90
CA LEU A 59 -7.87 17.32 -30.66
C LEU A 59 -8.27 16.00 -30.00
N TYR A 60 -7.29 15.17 -29.64
CA TYR A 60 -7.50 13.88 -29.03
C TYR A 60 -8.28 13.94 -27.72
N PRO A 61 -7.83 14.68 -26.68
CA PRO A 61 -8.48 14.64 -25.37
C PRO A 61 -9.91 15.20 -25.40
N PHE A 62 -10.18 16.21 -26.25
CA PHE A 62 -11.49 16.88 -26.28
C PHE A 62 -12.49 16.22 -27.23
N PHE A 63 -12.05 15.64 -28.35
CA PHE A 63 -12.96 15.10 -29.38
C PHE A 63 -12.91 13.57 -29.49
N PHE A 64 -11.72 12.97 -29.43
CA PHE A 64 -11.54 11.55 -29.78
C PHE A 64 -11.37 10.61 -28.58
N SER A 65 -11.04 11.14 -27.40
CA SER A 65 -10.84 10.32 -26.21
C SER A 65 -12.15 9.62 -25.79
N PRO A 66 -12.14 8.30 -25.51
CA PRO A 66 -13.30 7.60 -24.96
C PRO A 66 -13.68 8.10 -23.57
N PHE A 67 -12.77 8.81 -22.91
CA PHE A 67 -12.88 9.31 -21.54
C PHE A 67 -13.20 10.81 -21.47
N ARG A 68 -13.45 11.48 -22.61
CA ARG A 68 -13.72 12.93 -22.69
C ARG A 68 -14.88 13.43 -21.82
N HIS A 69 -15.79 12.53 -21.45
CA HIS A 69 -16.97 12.83 -20.62
C HIS A 69 -16.71 12.59 -19.13
N LEU A 70 -15.61 11.95 -18.77
CA LEU A 70 -15.26 11.71 -17.37
C LEU A 70 -14.73 13.01 -16.74
N PRO A 71 -15.08 13.28 -15.49
CA PRO A 71 -14.53 14.40 -14.73
C PRO A 71 -13.06 14.15 -14.41
N GLY A 72 -12.30 15.22 -14.18
CA GLY A 72 -10.89 15.11 -13.78
C GLY A 72 -10.06 16.35 -14.12
N PRO A 73 -8.86 16.47 -13.52
CA PRO A 73 -7.93 17.53 -13.84
C PRO A 73 -7.51 17.44 -15.31
N ARG A 74 -7.75 18.52 -16.05
CA ARG A 74 -7.29 18.69 -17.44
C ARG A 74 -5.82 19.11 -17.52
N THR A 75 -4.98 18.52 -16.66
CA THR A 75 -3.54 18.80 -16.60
C THR A 75 -2.76 17.81 -17.46
N PHE A 76 -1.70 18.30 -18.11
CA PHE A 76 -0.80 17.46 -18.91
C PHE A 76 -0.09 16.38 -18.08
N PHE A 77 0.25 16.67 -16.81
CA PHE A 77 0.79 15.69 -15.88
C PHE A 77 -0.33 14.97 -15.14
N SER A 78 -0.20 13.66 -14.94
CA SER A 78 -1.22 12.89 -14.23
C SER A 78 -1.26 13.26 -12.75
N ALA A 79 -2.47 13.33 -12.19
CA ALA A 79 -2.68 13.52 -10.77
C ALA A 79 -2.04 12.39 -9.95
N ALA A 80 -2.08 11.14 -10.43
CA ALA A 80 -1.32 10.06 -9.78
C ALA A 80 0.20 10.28 -9.79
N TYR A 81 0.76 10.80 -10.89
CA TYR A 81 2.17 11.20 -10.93
C TYR A 81 2.44 12.34 -9.95
N ARG A 82 1.54 13.33 -9.86
CA ARG A 82 1.59 14.38 -8.84
C ARG A 82 1.51 13.84 -7.42
N SER A 83 0.64 12.88 -7.11
CA SER A 83 0.58 12.25 -5.78
C SER A 83 1.87 11.53 -5.40
N LEU A 84 2.62 11.03 -6.38
CA LEU A 84 3.89 10.35 -6.17
C LEU A 84 5.08 11.31 -6.11
N THR A 85 4.93 12.56 -6.55
CA THR A 85 6.03 13.53 -6.71
C THR A 85 5.88 14.80 -5.86
N ILE A 86 4.65 15.22 -5.57
CA ILE A 86 4.35 16.38 -4.72
C ILE A 86 4.46 15.96 -3.26
N LYS A 87 5.23 16.74 -2.51
CA LYS A 87 5.64 16.46 -1.13
C LYS A 87 4.69 17.01 -0.05
N GLU A 88 3.59 17.65 -0.44
CA GLU A 88 2.70 18.33 0.51
C GLU A 88 1.53 17.40 0.89
N GLY A 89 1.55 16.88 2.12
CA GLY A 89 0.47 16.10 2.73
C GLY A 89 0.69 14.57 2.82
N PRO A 90 -0.15 13.86 3.60
CA PRO A 90 -0.20 12.41 3.66
C PRO A 90 -0.34 11.74 2.29
N SER A 91 0.36 10.63 2.11
CA SER A 91 0.31 9.86 0.86
C SER A 91 -1.06 9.20 0.65
N GLY A 92 -1.95 9.86 -0.10
CA GLY A 92 -3.27 9.33 -0.47
C GLY A 92 -4.38 10.38 -0.50
N ASP A 93 -4.19 11.53 0.16
CA ASP A 93 -5.21 12.58 0.28
C ASP A 93 -5.61 13.18 -1.06
N LEU A 94 -4.68 13.24 -2.04
CA LEU A 94 -4.99 13.73 -3.38
C LEU A 94 -6.22 13.05 -3.98
N PHE A 95 -6.33 11.72 -3.88
CA PHE A 95 -7.46 11.00 -4.48
C PHE A 95 -8.74 11.19 -3.68
N LEU A 96 -8.64 11.36 -2.36
CA LEU A 96 -9.78 11.66 -1.50
C LEU A 96 -10.33 13.06 -1.79
N ASP A 97 -9.47 14.05 -1.97
CA ASP A 97 -9.88 15.40 -2.34
C ASP A 97 -10.47 15.45 -3.75
N MET A 98 -9.94 14.65 -4.68
CA MET A 98 -10.50 14.53 -6.02
C MET A 98 -11.91 13.93 -6.02
N THR A 99 -12.20 12.92 -5.18
CA THR A 99 -13.57 12.37 -5.08
C THR A 99 -14.51 13.35 -4.40
N ARG A 100 -14.04 14.14 -3.41
CA ARG A 100 -14.80 15.25 -2.80
C ARG A 100 -15.17 16.34 -3.81
N GLN A 101 -14.26 16.67 -4.72
CA GLN A 101 -14.51 17.65 -5.80
C GLN A 101 -15.46 17.13 -6.88
N HIS A 102 -15.63 15.81 -6.99
CA HIS A 102 -16.44 15.15 -8.00
C HIS A 102 -17.40 14.11 -7.37
N PRO A 103 -18.33 14.55 -6.51
CA PRO A 103 -19.21 13.64 -5.78
C PRO A 103 -20.10 12.83 -6.72
N GLY A 104 -20.34 11.57 -6.38
CA GLY A 104 -21.21 10.65 -7.13
C GLY A 104 -20.62 10.09 -8.43
N GLN A 105 -19.35 10.39 -8.74
CA GLN A 105 -18.69 9.93 -9.96
C GLN A 105 -17.99 8.60 -9.72
N GLU A 106 -18.28 7.59 -10.55
CA GLU A 106 -17.71 6.25 -10.38
C GLU A 106 -16.28 6.12 -10.93
N LEU A 107 -15.95 6.92 -11.95
CA LEU A 107 -14.63 6.98 -12.59
C LEU A 107 -14.20 8.44 -12.74
N ILE A 108 -12.94 8.72 -12.42
CA ILE A 108 -12.35 10.06 -12.55
C ILE A 108 -11.07 9.94 -13.38
N ALA A 109 -10.96 10.73 -14.45
CA ALA A 109 -9.76 10.81 -15.25
C ALA A 109 -8.64 11.52 -14.48
N LEU A 110 -7.44 10.94 -14.45
CA LEU A 110 -6.31 11.49 -13.69
C LEU A 110 -5.35 12.29 -14.57
N ASP A 111 -5.48 12.25 -15.89
CA ASP A 111 -4.67 13.03 -16.82
C ASP A 111 -5.48 13.46 -18.04
N LEU A 112 -4.95 14.46 -18.75
CA LEU A 112 -5.59 15.02 -19.93
C LEU A 112 -5.84 13.99 -21.04
N LEU A 113 -4.93 13.04 -21.24
CA LEU A 113 -5.00 12.07 -22.34
C LEU A 113 -5.91 10.86 -22.00
N GLY A 114 -6.36 10.74 -20.75
CA GLY A 114 -7.14 9.63 -20.26
C GLY A 114 -6.34 8.32 -20.20
N HIS A 115 -5.03 8.38 -19.94
CA HIS A 115 -4.22 7.17 -19.77
C HIS A 115 -4.43 6.54 -18.39
N GLN A 116 -4.82 7.33 -17.40
CA GLN A 116 -5.03 6.86 -16.03
C GLN A 116 -6.42 7.24 -15.52
N LEU A 117 -7.13 6.29 -14.91
CA LEU A 117 -8.45 6.46 -14.33
C LEU A 117 -8.46 6.04 -12.87
N LEU A 118 -8.93 6.90 -11.98
CA LEU A 118 -9.27 6.54 -10.60
C LEU A 118 -10.62 5.83 -10.57
N VAL A 119 -10.66 4.68 -9.90
CA VAL A 119 -11.91 3.99 -9.57
C VAL A 119 -12.39 4.50 -8.22
N ALA A 120 -13.52 5.20 -8.21
CA ALA A 120 -14.04 5.91 -7.04
C ALA A 120 -15.27 5.23 -6.41
N SER A 121 -15.87 4.23 -7.06
CA SER A 121 -17.08 3.55 -6.60
C SER A 121 -16.81 2.09 -6.18
N PRO A 122 -17.30 1.64 -5.00
CA PRO A 122 -17.20 0.25 -4.55
C PRO A 122 -17.72 -0.78 -5.54
N ARG A 123 -18.80 -0.46 -6.26
CA ARG A 123 -19.41 -1.33 -7.26
C ARG A 123 -18.42 -1.72 -8.37
N LEU A 124 -17.59 -0.78 -8.80
CA LEU A 124 -16.63 -1.02 -9.86
C LEU A 124 -15.44 -1.88 -9.40
N PHE A 125 -15.18 -1.99 -8.09
CA PHE A 125 -14.18 -2.93 -7.59
C PHE A 125 -14.61 -4.38 -7.71
N ALA A 126 -15.91 -4.69 -7.64
CA ALA A 126 -16.38 -6.05 -7.90
C ALA A 126 -16.00 -6.47 -9.34
N ASP A 127 -16.20 -5.58 -10.31
CA ASP A 127 -15.77 -5.81 -11.69
C ASP A 127 -14.25 -5.92 -11.82
N LEU A 128 -13.50 -4.99 -11.23
CA LEU A 128 -12.05 -4.88 -11.39
C LEU A 128 -11.28 -5.98 -10.63
N LEU A 129 -11.70 -6.31 -9.41
CA LEU A 129 -10.97 -7.22 -8.51
C LEU A 129 -11.49 -8.66 -8.55
N ILE A 130 -12.73 -8.90 -9.03
CA ILE A 130 -13.32 -10.24 -9.06
C ILE A 130 -13.69 -10.64 -10.48
N HIS A 131 -14.74 -10.02 -11.05
CA HIS A 131 -15.37 -10.55 -12.26
C HIS A 131 -14.45 -10.52 -13.48
N ARG A 132 -13.64 -9.47 -13.60
CA ARG A 132 -12.72 -9.25 -14.72
C ARG A 132 -11.27 -9.08 -14.28
N CYS A 133 -10.90 -9.61 -13.11
CA CYS A 133 -9.59 -9.39 -12.50
C CYS A 133 -8.37 -9.77 -13.35
N TYR A 134 -8.51 -10.69 -14.31
CA TYR A 134 -7.43 -11.08 -15.23
C TYR A 134 -7.38 -10.25 -16.53
N ASP A 135 -8.32 -9.32 -16.70
CA ASP A 135 -8.28 -8.28 -17.74
C ASP A 135 -7.37 -7.12 -17.34
N PHE A 136 -7.18 -6.97 -16.03
CA PHE A 136 -6.44 -5.92 -15.38
C PHE A 136 -5.15 -6.51 -14.80
N ALA A 137 -4.04 -6.38 -15.52
CA ALA A 137 -2.73 -6.88 -15.10
C ALA A 137 -1.92 -5.79 -14.38
N LYS A 138 -0.84 -6.11 -13.69
CA LYS A 138 0.10 -5.07 -13.21
C LYS A 138 0.75 -4.35 -14.41
N PRO A 139 0.90 -3.01 -14.36
CA PRO A 139 1.54 -2.27 -15.46
C PRO A 139 2.93 -2.80 -15.77
N SER A 140 3.27 -2.95 -17.06
CA SER A 140 4.52 -3.63 -17.47
C SER A 140 5.78 -3.02 -16.86
N ARG A 141 5.84 -1.70 -16.68
CA ARG A 141 7.00 -1.04 -16.05
C ARG A 141 7.20 -1.50 -14.60
N ILE A 142 6.11 -1.60 -13.83
CA ILE A 142 6.12 -2.02 -12.44
C ILE A 142 6.43 -3.52 -12.35
N SER A 143 5.76 -4.35 -13.15
CA SER A 143 5.97 -5.79 -13.12
C SER A 143 7.36 -6.18 -13.63
N SER A 144 7.89 -5.52 -14.66
CA SER A 144 9.28 -5.72 -15.10
C SER A 144 10.26 -5.31 -14.02
N PHE A 145 10.13 -4.11 -13.42
CA PHE A 145 10.98 -3.69 -12.30
C PHE A 145 10.97 -4.74 -11.18
N LEU A 146 9.78 -5.09 -10.69
CA LEU A 146 9.63 -6.07 -9.61
C LEU A 146 10.06 -7.49 -10.00
N ARG A 147 10.03 -7.88 -11.28
CA ARG A 147 10.51 -9.21 -11.71
C ARG A 147 12.03 -9.35 -11.60
N HIS A 148 12.79 -8.28 -11.77
CA HIS A 148 14.24 -8.30 -11.52
C HIS A 148 14.57 -8.53 -10.04
N ILE A 149 13.61 -8.21 -9.18
CA ILE A 149 13.73 -8.18 -7.72
C ILE A 149 13.24 -9.51 -7.12
N LEU A 150 11.99 -9.83 -7.40
CA LEU A 150 11.23 -10.92 -6.79
C LEU A 150 11.23 -12.21 -7.61
N GLY A 151 11.86 -12.18 -8.79
CA GLY A 151 11.76 -13.26 -9.76
C GLY A 151 10.34 -13.51 -10.24
N GLY A 152 10.07 -14.73 -10.72
CA GLY A 152 8.76 -15.17 -11.22
C GLY A 152 7.77 -15.62 -10.15
N GLY A 153 7.71 -14.94 -8.99
CA GLY A 153 6.87 -15.33 -7.86
C GLY A 153 5.38 -14.94 -7.96
N LEU A 154 4.60 -15.33 -6.95
CA LEU A 154 3.15 -15.07 -6.86
C LEU A 154 2.80 -13.58 -6.99
N ILE A 155 3.62 -12.68 -6.43
CA ILE A 155 3.39 -11.23 -6.48
C ILE A 155 3.52 -10.69 -7.92
N ILE A 156 4.37 -11.30 -8.76
CA ILE A 156 4.75 -10.77 -10.08
C ILE A 156 3.95 -11.37 -11.21
N THR A 157 3.66 -12.66 -11.09
CA THR A 157 2.96 -13.42 -12.12
C THR A 157 1.53 -12.92 -12.30
N GLU A 158 1.01 -13.15 -13.50
CA GLU A 158 -0.29 -12.65 -13.94
C GLU A 158 -1.09 -13.78 -14.60
N ARG A 159 -2.41 -13.61 -14.71
CA ARG A 159 -3.31 -14.54 -15.41
C ARG A 159 -3.22 -15.97 -14.87
N ASN A 160 -3.05 -16.96 -15.75
CA ASN A 160 -3.09 -18.38 -15.40
C ASN A 160 -1.94 -18.79 -14.48
N GLU A 161 -0.75 -18.20 -14.63
CA GLU A 161 0.39 -18.46 -13.76
C GLU A 161 0.08 -18.01 -12.33
N HIS A 162 -0.42 -16.77 -12.18
CA HIS A 162 -0.87 -16.28 -10.88
C HIS A 162 -1.95 -17.17 -10.28
N LYS A 163 -2.97 -17.54 -11.06
CA LYS A 163 -4.07 -18.40 -10.60
C LYS A 163 -3.55 -19.74 -10.08
N PHE A 164 -2.59 -20.34 -10.78
CA PHE A 164 -1.96 -21.59 -10.40
C PHE A 164 -1.15 -21.44 -9.10
N LEU A 165 -0.24 -20.45 -9.04
CA LEU A 165 0.58 -20.22 -7.86
C LEU A 165 -0.26 -19.87 -6.62
N HIS A 166 -1.27 -19.01 -6.79
CA HIS A 166 -2.17 -18.63 -5.71
C HIS A 166 -2.92 -19.85 -5.15
N LYS A 167 -3.50 -20.68 -6.04
CA LYS A 167 -4.22 -21.89 -5.63
C LYS A 167 -3.34 -22.86 -4.85
N ASN A 168 -2.07 -23.01 -5.23
CA ASN A 168 -1.14 -23.92 -4.56
C ASN A 168 -0.55 -23.34 -3.27
N ALA A 169 -0.48 -22.02 -3.12
CA ALA A 169 0.00 -21.37 -1.89
C ALA A 169 -1.09 -21.29 -0.80
N MET A 170 -2.35 -21.08 -1.18
CA MET A 170 -3.48 -20.88 -0.25
C MET A 170 -3.57 -21.90 0.91
N PRO A 171 -3.36 -23.21 0.72
CA PRO A 171 -3.44 -24.18 1.81
C PRO A 171 -2.49 -23.88 2.99
N ALA A 172 -1.30 -23.33 2.74
CA ALA A 172 -0.35 -22.98 3.80
C ALA A 172 -0.86 -21.85 4.72
N PHE A 173 -1.76 -21.01 4.21
CA PHE A 173 -2.37 -19.89 4.93
C PHE A 173 -3.77 -20.21 5.45
N HIS A 174 -4.11 -21.50 5.53
CA HIS A 174 -5.39 -21.92 6.11
C HIS A 174 -5.45 -21.57 7.61
N PHE A 175 -6.63 -21.17 8.09
CA PHE A 175 -6.82 -20.65 9.46
C PHE A 175 -6.30 -21.61 10.55
N ARG A 176 -6.38 -22.92 10.32
CA ARG A 176 -5.88 -23.95 11.24
C ARG A 176 -4.37 -23.82 11.48
N HIS A 177 -3.59 -23.66 10.40
CA HIS A 177 -2.14 -23.49 10.51
C HIS A 177 -1.80 -22.16 11.17
N ILE A 178 -2.54 -21.10 10.86
CA ILE A 178 -2.34 -19.80 11.50
C ILE A 178 -2.61 -19.88 13.01
N ASN A 179 -3.65 -20.59 13.43
CA ASN A 179 -3.94 -20.80 14.86
C ASN A 179 -2.79 -21.51 15.59
N GLU A 180 -2.12 -22.46 14.94
CA GLU A 180 -0.95 -23.18 15.48
C GLU A 180 0.26 -22.25 15.69
N LEU A 181 0.30 -21.07 15.04
CA LEU A 181 1.39 -20.09 15.16
C LEU A 181 1.19 -19.08 16.31
N TYR A 182 -0.01 -18.97 16.89
CA TYR A 182 -0.29 -18.00 17.96
C TYR A 182 0.65 -18.12 19.17
N PRO A 183 0.94 -19.33 19.71
CA PRO A 183 1.88 -19.46 20.82
C PRO A 183 3.27 -18.92 20.47
N MET A 184 3.77 -19.17 19.27
CA MET A 184 5.06 -18.67 18.80
C MET A 184 5.06 -17.14 18.67
N MET A 185 4.03 -16.57 18.03
CA MET A 185 3.86 -15.12 17.89
C MET A 185 3.77 -14.44 19.26
N TRP A 186 3.04 -15.04 20.20
CA TRP A 186 2.91 -14.56 21.58
C TRP A 186 4.26 -14.56 22.29
N THR A 187 5.00 -15.66 22.24
CA THR A 187 6.35 -15.74 22.82
C THR A 187 7.26 -14.64 22.28
N LYS A 188 7.27 -14.40 20.96
CA LYS A 188 8.07 -13.32 20.36
C LYS A 188 7.58 -11.92 20.75
N ALA A 189 6.27 -11.72 20.88
CA ALA A 189 5.71 -10.48 21.39
C ALA A 189 6.13 -10.21 22.85
N ARG A 190 6.19 -11.25 23.68
CA ARG A 190 6.63 -11.15 25.08
C ARG A 190 8.13 -10.89 25.20
N ILE A 191 8.94 -11.55 24.38
CA ILE A 191 10.38 -11.27 24.26
C ILE A 191 10.61 -9.80 23.91
N LEU A 192 9.89 -9.26 22.91
CA LEU A 192 9.94 -7.83 22.59
C LEU A 192 9.68 -6.95 23.82
N THR A 193 8.59 -7.19 24.54
CA THR A 193 8.24 -6.37 25.70
C THR A 193 9.25 -6.50 26.85
N ALA A 194 9.83 -7.69 27.05
CA ALA A 194 10.85 -7.92 28.07
C ALA A 194 12.16 -7.19 27.71
N THR A 195 12.59 -7.28 26.45
CA THR A 195 13.79 -6.57 25.96
C THR A 195 13.61 -5.06 26.06
N LEU A 196 12.47 -4.51 25.61
CA LEU A 196 12.19 -3.08 25.74
C LEU A 196 12.21 -2.62 27.21
N ARG A 197 11.66 -3.42 28.13
CA ARG A 197 11.70 -3.11 29.57
C ARG A 197 13.13 -3.08 30.09
N ASN A 198 13.93 -4.09 29.75
CA ASN A 198 15.34 -4.16 30.16
C ASN A 198 16.14 -2.97 29.64
N GLU A 199 15.91 -2.52 28.41
CA GLU A 199 16.59 -1.33 27.86
C GLU A 199 16.19 -0.02 28.57
N ILE A 200 14.92 0.12 28.95
CA ILE A 200 14.43 1.27 29.71
C ILE A 200 15.05 1.28 31.12
N ASP A 201 15.04 0.13 31.80
CA ASP A 201 15.57 -0.04 33.16
C ASP A 201 17.09 0.13 33.21
N SER A 202 17.80 -0.25 32.15
CA SER A 202 19.26 -0.11 32.01
C SER A 202 19.73 1.34 31.77
N GLY A 203 18.81 2.31 31.71
CA GLY A 203 19.15 3.73 31.66
C GLY A 203 19.55 4.26 30.28
N GLY A 204 19.26 3.54 29.19
CA GLY A 204 19.36 4.13 27.86
C GLY A 204 19.44 3.17 26.70
N ILE A 205 18.50 3.33 25.76
CA ILE A 205 18.70 3.11 24.33
C ILE A 205 19.75 4.13 23.86
N ALA A 206 20.86 3.66 23.30
CA ALA A 206 21.99 4.50 22.91
C ALA A 206 21.53 5.73 22.07
N GLY A 207 21.54 6.93 22.66
CA GLY A 207 21.36 8.20 21.93
C GLY A 207 20.29 9.19 22.42
N SER A 208 19.45 8.87 23.40
CA SER A 208 18.43 9.80 23.94
C SER A 208 18.72 10.24 25.38
N LYS A 209 18.67 11.55 25.65
CA LYS A 209 18.76 12.13 27.02
C LYS A 209 17.58 11.75 27.93
N ASN A 210 16.57 11.04 27.42
CA ASN A 210 15.45 10.47 28.18
C ASN A 210 15.46 8.94 27.99
N SER A 211 15.65 8.19 29.08
CA SER A 211 15.81 6.73 29.11
C SER A 211 14.59 5.91 28.67
N SER A 212 13.45 6.53 28.41
CA SER A 212 12.17 5.87 28.11
C SER A 212 11.64 6.08 26.68
N VAL A 213 12.37 6.76 25.80
CA VAL A 213 11.93 7.05 24.42
C VAL A 213 12.47 6.00 23.45
N VAL A 214 11.58 5.35 22.69
CA VAL A 214 11.91 4.31 21.72
C VAL A 214 11.44 4.70 20.32
N GLU A 215 12.21 4.33 19.29
CA GLU A 215 11.77 4.42 17.90
C GLU A 215 11.04 3.12 17.53
N LEU A 216 9.70 3.15 17.59
CA LEU A 216 8.88 1.94 17.53
C LEU A 216 8.98 1.21 16.19
N THR A 217 9.14 1.93 15.07
CA THR A 217 9.19 1.32 13.73
C THR A 217 10.35 0.32 13.62
N THR A 218 11.52 0.66 14.12
CA THR A 218 12.68 -0.26 14.16
C THR A 218 12.38 -1.50 14.99
N TRP A 219 11.82 -1.35 16.20
CA TRP A 219 11.47 -2.50 17.06
C TRP A 219 10.38 -3.39 16.47
N ALA A 220 9.37 -2.78 15.86
CA ALA A 220 8.31 -3.48 15.14
C ALA A 220 8.87 -4.28 13.96
N SER A 221 9.84 -3.74 13.21
CA SER A 221 10.53 -4.47 12.14
C SER A 221 11.34 -5.65 12.68
N LYS A 222 12.06 -5.50 13.80
CA LYS A 222 12.86 -6.59 14.40
C LYS A 222 11.98 -7.77 14.82
N VAL A 223 10.90 -7.52 15.56
CA VAL A 223 10.03 -8.59 16.08
C VAL A 223 9.27 -9.30 14.97
N THR A 224 8.80 -8.57 13.96
CA THR A 224 8.07 -9.16 12.84
C THR A 224 8.99 -9.97 11.95
N LEU A 225 10.27 -9.57 11.82
CA LEU A 225 11.30 -10.35 11.16
C LEU A 225 11.58 -11.67 11.91
N ASP A 226 11.66 -11.64 13.24
CA ASP A 226 11.80 -12.84 14.06
C ASP A 226 10.61 -13.80 13.91
N ILE A 227 9.38 -13.26 13.89
CA ILE A 227 8.15 -14.05 13.73
C ILE A 227 8.10 -14.71 12.35
N ILE A 228 8.33 -13.95 11.27
CA ILE A 228 8.29 -14.52 9.92
C ILE A 228 9.48 -15.45 9.66
N GLY A 229 10.66 -15.17 10.23
CA GLY A 229 11.82 -16.05 10.13
C GLY A 229 11.50 -17.46 10.64
N ILE A 230 10.77 -17.56 11.74
CA ILE A 230 10.33 -18.85 12.28
C ILE A 230 9.18 -19.43 11.46
N ALA A 231 8.17 -18.62 11.15
CA ALA A 231 6.96 -19.11 10.51
C ALA A 231 7.16 -19.56 9.05
N ASP A 232 7.98 -18.85 8.28
CA ASP A 232 8.18 -19.08 6.84
C ASP A 232 9.48 -19.86 6.56
N LEU A 233 10.57 -19.54 7.27
CA LEU A 233 11.89 -20.16 7.03
C LEU A 233 12.21 -21.29 8.01
N GLY A 234 11.40 -21.48 9.05
CA GLY A 234 11.72 -22.42 10.13
C GLY A 234 13.00 -22.06 10.89
N ARG A 235 13.42 -20.79 10.85
CA ARG A 235 14.69 -20.31 11.43
C ARG A 235 14.47 -19.31 12.54
N VAL A 236 15.15 -19.53 13.65
CA VAL A 236 15.19 -18.60 14.78
C VAL A 236 16.28 -17.55 14.52
N LEU A 237 15.88 -16.31 14.23
CA LEU A 237 16.80 -15.21 13.91
C LEU A 237 17.30 -14.47 15.17
N ASN A 238 16.44 -14.28 16.17
CA ASN A 238 16.72 -13.59 17.45
C ASN A 238 17.23 -12.15 17.29
N VAL A 239 16.67 -11.44 16.31
CA VAL A 239 16.95 -10.05 15.97
C VAL A 239 16.59 -9.11 17.13
N VAL A 240 15.52 -9.41 17.86
CA VAL A 240 15.11 -8.62 19.05
C VAL A 240 16.14 -8.71 20.18
N GLU A 241 16.69 -9.91 20.45
CA GLU A 241 17.52 -10.17 21.63
C GLU A 241 18.99 -9.82 21.42
N LYS A 242 19.54 -10.07 20.23
CA LYS A 242 20.98 -9.89 19.97
C LYS A 242 21.35 -8.46 19.57
N GLY A 243 20.37 -7.62 19.22
CA GLY A 243 20.62 -6.26 18.72
C GLY A 243 21.16 -6.24 17.29
N SER A 244 21.97 -7.23 16.91
CA SER A 244 22.34 -7.56 15.54
C SER A 244 22.58 -9.06 15.27
N ASP A 245 22.17 -9.49 14.09
CA ASP A 245 22.62 -10.70 13.39
C ASP A 245 23.47 -10.24 12.18
N PRO A 246 24.42 -11.02 11.64
CA PRO A 246 25.08 -10.67 10.38
C PRO A 246 24.10 -10.28 9.26
N LEU A 247 22.88 -10.82 9.22
CA LEU A 247 21.81 -10.38 8.32
C LEU A 247 21.21 -9.02 8.69
N GLN A 248 21.13 -8.68 9.97
CA GLN A 248 20.62 -7.40 10.47
C GLN A 248 21.66 -6.27 10.37
N ASP A 249 22.93 -6.52 10.68
CA ASP A 249 24.01 -5.55 10.47
C ASP A 249 24.17 -5.25 8.98
N LEU A 250 24.12 -6.29 8.13
CA LEU A 250 24.06 -6.13 6.68
C LEU A 250 22.77 -5.42 6.20
N TYR A 251 21.67 -5.45 6.99
CA TYR A 251 20.39 -4.77 6.73
C TYR A 251 20.37 -3.30 7.20
N VAL A 252 21.03 -2.96 8.32
CA VAL A 252 21.16 -1.59 8.84
C VAL A 252 22.24 -0.83 8.05
N GLU A 253 23.37 -1.48 7.72
CA GLU A 253 24.40 -0.97 6.79
C GLU A 253 23.91 -0.93 5.32
N LEU A 254 22.72 -1.47 5.05
CA LEU A 254 21.98 -1.43 3.78
C LEU A 254 21.17 -0.14 3.60
N LEU A 255 20.87 0.59 4.69
CA LEU A 255 20.09 1.83 4.69
C LEU A 255 20.95 3.05 4.27
N GLU A 256 22.25 2.86 4.04
CA GLU A 256 23.13 3.86 3.43
C GLU A 256 23.16 3.71 1.89
N PRO A 257 23.04 4.82 1.13
CA PRO A 257 22.61 4.78 -0.26
C PRO A 257 23.78 4.46 -1.22
N THR A 258 23.93 3.20 -1.65
CA THR A 258 24.78 2.84 -2.81
C THR A 258 24.12 1.85 -3.78
N ARG A 259 24.53 1.95 -5.06
CA ARG A 259 23.84 1.37 -6.23
C ARG A 259 23.95 -0.15 -6.34
N GLU A 260 25.08 -0.77 -5.95
CA GLU A 260 25.22 -2.24 -5.97
C GLU A 260 24.39 -2.93 -4.87
N LYS A 261 24.18 -2.27 -3.71
CA LYS A 261 23.40 -2.79 -2.57
C LYS A 261 21.88 -2.73 -2.80
N LEU A 262 21.43 -1.86 -3.71
CA LEU A 262 20.04 -1.83 -4.18
C LEU A 262 19.63 -3.17 -4.81
N VAL A 263 20.53 -3.82 -5.57
CA VAL A 263 20.28 -5.12 -6.23
C VAL A 263 20.17 -6.28 -5.23
N PHE A 264 20.69 -6.13 -4.01
CA PHE A 264 20.58 -7.13 -2.95
C PHE A 264 19.45 -6.84 -1.95
N ALA A 265 19.16 -5.56 -1.66
CA ALA A 265 17.87 -5.15 -1.07
C ALA A 265 16.68 -5.67 -1.91
N MET A 266 16.90 -5.77 -3.23
CA MET A 266 15.97 -6.41 -4.15
C MET A 266 15.80 -7.93 -3.93
N LEU A 267 16.82 -8.66 -3.47
CA LEU A 267 16.72 -10.08 -3.10
C LEU A 267 16.02 -10.27 -1.73
N SER A 268 16.26 -9.36 -0.78
CA SER A 268 15.60 -9.36 0.54
C SER A 268 14.10 -9.05 0.46
N ILE A 269 13.65 -8.34 -0.57
CA ILE A 269 12.25 -8.02 -0.83
C ILE A 269 11.37 -9.28 -1.08
N ALA A 270 11.94 -10.42 -1.47
CA ALA A 270 11.19 -11.67 -1.67
C ALA A 270 10.65 -12.31 -0.38
N VAL A 271 11.35 -12.12 0.74
CA VAL A 271 10.92 -12.50 2.11
C VAL A 271 10.48 -11.26 2.92
N GLY A 272 10.96 -10.08 2.54
CA GLY A 272 10.87 -8.83 3.29
C GLY A 272 9.54 -8.06 3.20
N PHE A 273 8.63 -8.42 2.30
CA PHE A 273 7.36 -7.71 2.17
C PHE A 273 6.32 -8.06 3.23
N SER A 274 6.39 -9.23 3.88
CA SER A 274 5.42 -9.63 4.89
C SER A 274 5.64 -8.89 6.21
N HIS A 275 6.85 -8.92 6.76
CA HIS A 275 7.14 -8.36 8.08
C HIS A 275 7.03 -6.83 8.12
N GLU A 276 7.53 -6.12 7.09
CA GLU A 276 7.46 -4.65 7.05
C GLU A 276 6.00 -4.14 7.03
N THR A 277 5.06 -4.94 6.48
CA THR A 277 3.66 -4.53 6.43
C THR A 277 3.00 -4.57 7.81
N THR A 278 3.25 -5.64 8.58
CA THR A 278 2.79 -5.75 9.97
C THR A 278 3.50 -4.75 10.87
N ALA A 279 4.81 -4.53 10.68
CA ALA A 279 5.58 -3.57 11.47
C ALA A 279 5.03 -2.14 11.34
N SER A 280 4.70 -1.73 10.11
CA SER A 280 4.05 -0.44 9.86
C SER A 280 2.66 -0.38 10.51
N ALA A 281 1.84 -1.44 10.37
CA ALA A 281 0.52 -1.49 11.00
C ALA A 281 0.60 -1.37 12.54
N LEU A 282 1.55 -2.06 13.19
CA LEU A 282 1.78 -1.96 14.64
C LEU A 282 2.23 -0.55 15.03
N THR A 283 3.08 0.07 14.22
CA THR A 283 3.54 1.45 14.43
C THR A 283 2.36 2.42 14.43
N TRP A 284 1.49 2.35 13.42
CA TRP A 284 0.30 3.21 13.32
C TRP A 284 -0.73 2.92 14.42
N ALA A 285 -0.93 1.66 14.80
CA ALA A 285 -1.82 1.30 15.91
C ALA A 285 -1.32 1.94 17.22
N SER A 286 -0.01 1.88 17.46
CA SER A 286 0.59 2.43 18.67
C SER A 286 0.54 3.96 18.69
N TYR A 287 0.73 4.61 17.54
CA TYR A 287 0.51 6.05 17.38
C TYR A 287 -0.92 6.46 17.70
N LEU A 288 -1.91 5.75 17.13
CA LEU A 288 -3.33 6.00 17.40
C LEU A 288 -3.64 5.80 18.89
N LEU A 289 -3.11 4.77 19.53
CA LEU A 289 -3.30 4.58 20.97
C LEU A 289 -2.62 5.66 21.82
N ALA A 290 -1.47 6.20 21.39
CA ALA A 290 -0.82 7.34 22.04
C ALA A 290 -1.70 8.60 21.96
N LYS A 291 -2.40 8.80 20.84
CA LYS A 291 -3.37 9.89 20.63
C LYS A 291 -4.67 9.71 21.41
N HIS A 292 -5.01 8.47 21.77
CA HIS A 292 -6.25 8.12 22.47
C HIS A 292 -5.97 7.33 23.77
N PRO A 293 -5.43 7.96 24.84
CA PRO A 293 -5.06 7.27 26.09
C PRO A 293 -6.21 6.52 26.77
N LYS A 294 -7.44 7.02 26.61
CA LYS A 294 -8.65 6.33 27.10
C LYS A 294 -8.82 4.97 26.42
N LEU A 295 -8.68 4.90 25.10
CA LEU A 295 -8.77 3.65 24.35
C LEU A 295 -7.61 2.70 24.70
N GLN A 296 -6.40 3.23 24.93
CA GLN A 296 -5.27 2.43 25.40
C GLN A 296 -5.58 1.77 26.76
N THR A 297 -6.21 2.51 27.67
CA THR A 297 -6.61 1.99 28.99
C THR A 297 -7.73 0.95 28.88
N THR A 298 -8.78 1.23 28.09
CA THR A 298 -9.87 0.28 27.84
C THR A 298 -9.37 -1.02 27.20
N LEU A 299 -8.49 -0.91 26.20
CA LEU A 299 -7.88 -2.09 25.58
C LEU A 299 -7.06 -2.88 26.61
N ARG A 300 -6.29 -2.20 27.47
CA ARG A 300 -5.53 -2.86 28.54
C ARG A 300 -6.43 -3.65 29.47
N GLU A 301 -7.51 -3.04 29.95
CA GLU A 301 -8.46 -3.69 30.85
C GLU A 301 -9.10 -4.92 30.21
N GLU A 302 -9.50 -4.82 28.93
CA GLU A 302 -10.03 -5.95 28.15
C GLU A 302 -9.01 -7.10 28.05
N VAL A 303 -7.78 -6.81 27.65
CA VAL A 303 -6.74 -7.84 27.46
C VAL A 303 -6.31 -8.45 28.80
N THR A 304 -6.12 -7.64 29.84
CA THR A 304 -5.73 -8.13 31.18
C THR A 304 -6.82 -8.98 31.81
N ALA A 305 -8.11 -8.66 31.59
CA ALA A 305 -9.21 -9.48 32.10
C ALA A 305 -9.31 -10.84 31.39
N ALA A 306 -8.87 -10.93 30.14
CA ALA A 306 -8.94 -12.14 29.33
C ALA A 306 -7.74 -13.08 29.53
N LEU A 307 -6.55 -12.53 29.84
CA LEU A 307 -5.32 -13.29 30.00
C LEU A 307 -5.11 -13.76 31.45
N PRO A 308 -4.46 -14.91 31.67
CA PRO A 308 -4.06 -15.36 33.00
C PRO A 308 -2.99 -14.45 33.61
N ALA A 309 -2.74 -14.57 34.92
CA ALA A 309 -1.80 -13.70 35.63
C ALA A 309 -0.36 -13.79 35.09
N ASN A 310 0.07 -14.95 34.62
CA ASN A 310 1.39 -15.13 33.98
C ASN A 310 1.28 -15.86 32.62
N PRO A 311 0.96 -15.13 31.54
CA PRO A 311 0.69 -15.72 30.23
C PRO A 311 1.92 -16.31 29.51
N ILE A 312 3.13 -16.12 30.03
CA ILE A 312 4.34 -16.73 29.45
C ILE A 312 4.49 -18.16 29.96
N ASP A 313 4.39 -18.32 31.27
CA ASP A 313 4.58 -19.63 31.92
C ASP A 313 3.30 -20.48 31.85
N ASP A 314 2.13 -19.84 31.74
CA ASP A 314 0.83 -20.48 31.59
C ASP A 314 0.00 -19.81 30.47
N PRO A 315 0.34 -20.03 29.19
CA PRO A 315 -0.43 -19.49 28.07
C PRO A 315 -1.82 -20.15 28.01
N PRO A 316 -2.90 -19.40 27.71
CA PRO A 316 -4.22 -19.97 27.50
C PRO A 316 -4.20 -21.11 26.47
N ALA A 317 -4.85 -22.23 26.79
CA ALA A 317 -4.93 -23.40 25.92
C ALA A 317 -5.47 -23.08 24.51
N ASP A 318 -6.38 -22.10 24.40
CA ASP A 318 -6.87 -21.55 23.12
C ASP A 318 -6.61 -20.03 23.04
N LEU A 319 -5.33 -19.63 23.07
CA LEU A 319 -4.93 -18.23 22.90
C LEU A 319 -5.48 -17.60 21.61
N ALA A 320 -5.52 -18.38 20.52
CA ALA A 320 -6.02 -17.93 19.23
C ALA A 320 -7.53 -17.61 19.28
N GLY A 321 -8.33 -18.49 19.88
CA GLY A 321 -9.75 -18.27 20.11
C GLY A 321 -10.03 -17.09 21.04
N LEU A 322 -9.26 -16.98 22.12
CA LEU A 322 -9.36 -15.90 23.10
C LEU A 322 -9.15 -14.52 22.44
N LEU A 323 -7.99 -14.29 21.82
CA LEU A 323 -7.64 -12.98 21.26
C LEU A 323 -8.55 -12.56 20.09
N ARG A 324 -9.12 -13.53 19.34
CA ARG A 324 -10.08 -13.23 18.26
C ARG A 324 -11.44 -12.76 18.76
N GLN A 325 -11.79 -13.04 20.01
CA GLN A 325 -13.08 -12.68 20.58
C GLN A 325 -13.08 -11.31 21.27
N LEU A 326 -11.91 -10.71 21.50
CA LEU A 326 -11.77 -9.42 22.18
C LEU A 326 -12.23 -8.25 21.28
N PRO A 327 -13.35 -7.58 21.59
CA PRO A 327 -13.94 -6.59 20.70
C PRO A 327 -13.06 -5.35 20.49
N TYR A 328 -12.47 -4.76 21.53
CA TYR A 328 -11.63 -3.57 21.36
C TYR A 328 -10.30 -3.90 20.69
N LEU A 329 -9.65 -5.02 21.02
CA LEU A 329 -8.42 -5.45 20.35
C LEU A 329 -8.63 -5.58 18.84
N ASN A 330 -9.69 -6.28 18.43
CA ASN A 330 -10.00 -6.47 17.02
C ASN A 330 -10.47 -5.17 16.36
N GLY A 331 -11.27 -4.35 17.04
CA GLY A 331 -11.73 -3.07 16.51
C GLY A 331 -10.61 -2.06 16.31
N ILE A 332 -9.65 -2.00 17.22
CA ILE A 332 -8.46 -1.12 17.11
C ILE A 332 -7.58 -1.57 15.94
N ILE A 333 -7.35 -2.89 15.78
CA ILE A 333 -6.57 -3.42 14.65
C ILE A 333 -7.26 -3.09 13.32
N GLN A 334 -8.57 -3.36 13.21
CA GLN A 334 -9.31 -3.12 11.97
C GLN A 334 -9.40 -1.63 11.63
N GLU A 335 -9.64 -0.77 12.62
CA GLU A 335 -9.71 0.68 12.42
C GLU A 335 -8.33 1.27 12.08
N THR A 336 -7.26 0.75 12.68
CA THR A 336 -5.89 1.09 12.29
C THR A 336 -5.64 0.71 10.84
N LEU A 337 -5.97 -0.52 10.44
CA LEU A 337 -5.78 -0.99 9.07
C LEU A 337 -6.64 -0.22 8.07
N ARG A 338 -7.78 0.34 8.50
CA ARG A 338 -8.65 1.20 7.69
C ARG A 338 -7.98 2.55 7.44
N LEU A 339 -7.59 3.25 8.51
CA LEU A 339 -6.97 4.57 8.39
C LEU A 339 -5.54 4.48 7.86
N TYR A 340 -4.74 3.53 8.28
CA TYR A 340 -3.36 3.40 7.82
C TYR A 340 -3.17 2.09 7.06
N PRO A 341 -3.76 1.97 5.85
CA PRO A 341 -3.55 0.80 5.02
C PRO A 341 -2.10 0.79 4.55
N THR A 342 -1.37 -0.27 4.85
CA THR A 342 0.08 -0.31 4.60
C THR A 342 0.43 -0.07 3.13
N VAL A 343 -0.45 -0.50 2.21
CA VAL A 343 -0.40 -0.12 0.79
C VAL A 343 -1.57 0.84 0.52
N PRO A 344 -1.32 2.14 0.25
CA PRO A 344 -2.39 3.12 0.11
C PRO A 344 -3.05 3.11 -1.28
N MET A 345 -2.40 2.51 -2.27
CA MET A 345 -2.87 2.48 -3.65
C MET A 345 -2.29 1.29 -4.42
N THR A 346 -3.04 0.78 -5.38
CA THR A 346 -2.54 -0.18 -6.37
C THR A 346 -2.98 0.18 -7.78
N MET A 347 -2.19 -0.20 -8.78
CA MET A 347 -2.44 0.12 -10.19
C MET A 347 -2.63 -1.13 -11.02
N ARG A 348 -3.51 -1.08 -12.01
CA ARG A 348 -3.71 -2.15 -12.99
C ARG A 348 -3.78 -1.59 -14.41
N GLU A 349 -3.04 -2.18 -15.32
CA GLU A 349 -3.15 -1.92 -16.75
C GLU A 349 -4.22 -2.83 -17.36
N ALA A 350 -5.21 -2.21 -18.00
CA ALA A 350 -6.28 -2.90 -18.68
C ALA A 350 -5.82 -3.46 -20.04
N ARG A 351 -6.36 -4.62 -20.41
CA ARG A 351 -6.57 -4.97 -21.83
C ARG A 351 -7.84 -4.28 -22.35
N ASP A 352 -8.16 -4.46 -23.64
CA ASP A 352 -9.47 -4.05 -24.14
C ASP A 352 -10.56 -4.79 -23.37
N THR A 353 -11.30 -4.07 -22.54
CA THR A 353 -12.34 -4.60 -21.65
C THR A 353 -13.38 -3.52 -21.33
N GLN A 354 -14.25 -3.78 -20.37
CA GLN A 354 -15.20 -2.80 -19.83
C GLN A 354 -15.21 -2.87 -18.30
N ILE A 355 -15.55 -1.76 -17.67
CA ILE A 355 -15.84 -1.66 -16.23
C ILE A 355 -17.18 -0.93 -16.08
N GLY A 356 -18.14 -1.54 -15.39
CA GLY A 356 -19.53 -1.09 -15.46
C GLY A 356 -20.01 -0.97 -16.92
N LYS A 357 -20.43 0.24 -17.32
CA LYS A 357 -20.85 0.55 -18.69
C LYS A 357 -19.76 1.15 -19.58
N GLN A 358 -18.58 1.44 -19.02
CA GLN A 358 -17.51 2.14 -19.71
C GLN A 358 -16.56 1.16 -20.39
N PHE A 359 -16.31 1.36 -21.70
CA PHE A 359 -15.24 0.64 -22.40
C PHE A 359 -13.87 1.20 -21.99
N ILE A 360 -12.95 0.29 -21.65
CA ILE A 360 -11.59 0.58 -21.22
C ILE A 360 -10.63 0.04 -22.29
N PRO A 361 -9.96 0.90 -23.07
CA PRO A 361 -8.97 0.48 -24.04
C PRO A 361 -7.73 -0.10 -23.37
N LYS A 362 -7.06 -1.01 -24.09
CA LYS A 362 -5.76 -1.56 -23.71
C LYS A 362 -4.74 -0.46 -23.40
N GLY A 363 -3.98 -0.65 -22.33
CA GLY A 363 -2.93 0.27 -21.87
C GLY A 363 -3.43 1.34 -20.90
N THR A 364 -4.75 1.42 -20.65
CA THR A 364 -5.31 2.31 -19.62
C THR A 364 -4.93 1.80 -18.23
N ILE A 365 -4.41 2.69 -17.39
CA ILE A 365 -4.07 2.39 -16.00
C ILE A 365 -5.25 2.72 -15.10
N MET A 366 -5.83 1.69 -14.51
CA MET A 366 -6.81 1.80 -13.44
C MET A 366 -6.09 1.96 -12.11
N VAL A 367 -6.34 3.07 -11.43
CA VAL A 367 -5.84 3.39 -10.10
C VAL A 367 -6.90 3.03 -9.07
N VAL A 368 -6.54 2.16 -8.13
CA VAL A 368 -7.34 1.76 -6.98
C VAL A 368 -6.71 2.41 -5.75
N SER A 369 -7.30 3.49 -5.25
CA SER A 369 -6.83 4.14 -4.03
C SER A 369 -7.51 3.52 -2.81
N ILE A 370 -6.75 2.73 -2.06
CA ILE A 370 -7.19 2.07 -0.82
C ILE A 370 -7.38 3.14 0.26
N TRP A 371 -6.46 4.11 0.34
CA TRP A 371 -6.53 5.25 1.27
C TRP A 371 -7.84 6.03 1.15
N MET A 372 -8.25 6.33 -0.09
CA MET A 372 -9.47 7.08 -0.38
C MET A 372 -10.72 6.27 -0.02
N ILE A 373 -10.80 5.00 -0.44
CA ILE A 373 -12.00 4.17 -0.17
C ILE A 373 -12.18 3.93 1.33
N ASN A 374 -11.10 3.64 2.03
CA ASN A 374 -11.17 3.44 3.47
C ASN A 374 -11.55 4.72 4.24
N ARG A 375 -11.51 5.91 3.63
CA ARG A 375 -11.88 7.21 4.23
C ARG A 375 -13.06 7.88 3.56
N SER A 376 -13.74 7.21 2.64
CA SER A 376 -14.85 7.83 1.91
C SER A 376 -16.03 8.10 2.87
N PRO A 377 -16.49 9.35 3.02
CA PRO A 377 -17.67 9.66 3.83
C PRO A 377 -18.94 8.99 3.31
N ASP A 378 -19.01 8.75 2.00
CA ASP A 378 -20.13 8.03 1.37
C ASP A 378 -20.23 6.57 1.83
N ILE A 379 -19.13 6.00 2.33
CA ILE A 379 -19.02 4.60 2.76
C ILE A 379 -19.03 4.51 4.30
N TRP A 380 -18.21 5.33 4.95
CA TRP A 380 -17.89 5.22 6.38
C TRP A 380 -18.62 6.22 7.27
N GLY A 381 -19.45 7.10 6.67
CA GLY A 381 -20.17 8.16 7.36
C GLY A 381 -19.36 9.44 7.56
N PRO A 382 -19.92 10.46 8.24
CA PRO A 382 -19.22 11.74 8.46
C PRO A 382 -17.94 11.59 9.30
N GLU A 383 -17.86 10.57 10.16
CA GLU A 383 -16.67 10.25 10.96
C GLU A 383 -15.67 9.33 10.23
N ALA A 384 -15.68 9.33 8.88
CA ALA A 384 -14.82 8.46 8.07
C ALA A 384 -13.32 8.66 8.32
N GLU A 385 -12.87 9.84 8.72
CA GLU A 385 -11.46 10.10 8.98
C GLU A 385 -11.07 9.95 10.44
N GLU A 386 -12.07 9.81 11.33
CA GLU A 386 -11.86 9.66 12.76
C GLU A 386 -11.47 8.23 13.13
N PHE A 387 -10.64 8.09 14.16
CA PHE A 387 -10.30 6.80 14.73
C PHE A 387 -11.41 6.33 15.69
N TYR A 388 -12.32 5.50 15.17
CA TYR A 388 -13.46 4.98 15.92
C TYR A 388 -13.53 3.45 15.89
N PRO A 389 -12.82 2.75 16.80
CA PRO A 389 -12.87 1.28 16.91
C PRO A 389 -14.27 0.70 17.15
N GLY A 390 -15.17 1.49 17.75
CA GLY A 390 -16.54 1.05 18.07
C GLY A 390 -17.35 0.58 16.87
N ARG A 391 -17.04 1.05 15.64
CA ARG A 391 -17.72 0.59 14.42
C ARG A 391 -17.54 -0.90 14.15
N TRP A 392 -16.48 -1.51 14.70
CA TRP A 392 -16.15 -2.92 14.54
C TRP A 392 -16.71 -3.80 15.65
N ILE A 393 -17.59 -3.24 16.50
CA ILE A 393 -18.20 -3.92 17.63
C ILE A 393 -19.72 -3.92 17.39
N THR A 394 -20.36 -5.09 17.50
CA THR A 394 -21.83 -5.20 17.42
C THR A 394 -22.50 -4.66 18.68
N ASP A 395 -23.80 -4.39 18.64
CA ASP A 395 -24.59 -4.02 19.82
C ASP A 395 -24.46 -5.04 20.96
N ASP A 396 -24.31 -6.33 20.64
CA ASP A 396 -24.07 -7.42 21.60
C ASP A 396 -22.62 -7.49 22.14
N GLY A 397 -21.76 -6.51 21.84
CA GLY A 397 -20.37 -6.44 22.32
C GLY A 397 -19.40 -7.43 21.67
N LYS A 398 -19.71 -7.95 20.47
CA LYS A 398 -18.85 -8.90 19.75
C LYS A 398 -18.12 -8.23 18.59
N PRO A 399 -16.92 -8.71 18.19
CA PRO A 399 -16.28 -8.24 16.96
C PRO A 399 -17.15 -8.49 15.73
N ASN A 400 -17.31 -7.48 14.88
CA ASN A 400 -17.88 -7.61 13.53
C ASN A 400 -16.77 -7.56 12.46
N GLN A 401 -17.11 -7.90 11.22
CA GLN A 401 -16.14 -7.99 10.11
C GLN A 401 -16.29 -6.90 9.05
N ASN A 402 -17.33 -6.07 9.13
CA ASN A 402 -17.69 -5.10 8.07
C ASN A 402 -17.70 -3.64 8.53
N GLY A 403 -17.55 -3.35 9.83
CA GLY A 403 -17.47 -1.98 10.33
C GLY A 403 -18.76 -1.17 10.13
N GLY A 404 -19.90 -1.84 9.95
CA GLY A 404 -21.20 -1.23 9.62
C GLY A 404 -21.43 -0.97 8.12
N THR A 405 -20.50 -1.36 7.25
CA THR A 405 -20.63 -1.16 5.80
C THR A 405 -21.50 -2.21 5.12
N SER A 406 -22.06 -1.85 3.95
CA SER A 406 -23.02 -2.67 3.21
C SER A 406 -22.37 -3.69 2.28
N SER A 407 -21.11 -3.46 1.89
CA SER A 407 -20.42 -4.25 0.89
C SER A 407 -19.03 -4.66 1.39
N ASN A 408 -18.62 -5.88 1.06
CA ASN A 408 -17.28 -6.36 1.40
C ASN A 408 -16.18 -5.51 0.74
N TYR A 409 -16.47 -4.76 -0.34
CA TYR A 409 -15.50 -3.95 -1.08
C TYR A 409 -15.27 -2.56 -0.48
N ASP A 410 -15.92 -2.28 0.64
CA ASP A 410 -15.89 -0.98 1.30
C ASP A 410 -14.63 -0.83 2.19
N PHE A 411 -13.97 -1.95 2.49
CA PHE A 411 -12.67 -2.05 3.16
C PHE A 411 -11.65 -2.77 2.25
N LEU A 412 -10.66 -2.04 1.73
CA LEU A 412 -9.75 -2.53 0.68
C LEU A 412 -8.30 -2.79 1.14
N THR A 413 -8.00 -2.73 2.44
CA THR A 413 -6.62 -2.85 2.96
C THR A 413 -5.92 -4.13 2.53
N PHE A 414 -6.65 -5.23 2.45
CA PHE A 414 -6.14 -6.52 1.98
C PHE A 414 -6.58 -6.85 0.54
N LEU A 415 -7.13 -5.88 -0.19
CA LEU A 415 -7.85 -6.08 -1.46
C LEU A 415 -8.95 -7.16 -1.33
N HIS A 416 -9.51 -7.59 -2.45
CA HIS A 416 -10.55 -8.62 -2.50
C HIS A 416 -10.39 -9.55 -3.71
N GLY A 417 -11.12 -10.66 -3.68
CA GLY A 417 -11.21 -11.60 -4.79
C GLY A 417 -9.94 -12.40 -5.01
N PRO A 418 -9.68 -12.89 -6.24
CA PRO A 418 -8.48 -13.67 -6.57
C PRO A 418 -7.14 -12.94 -6.35
N ARG A 419 -7.16 -11.66 -5.99
CA ARG A 419 -5.98 -10.83 -5.69
C ARG A 419 -5.94 -10.36 -4.24
N SER A 420 -6.79 -10.91 -3.36
CA SER A 420 -6.74 -10.62 -1.93
C SER A 420 -5.40 -11.05 -1.32
N CYS A 421 -4.99 -10.37 -0.26
CA CYS A 421 -3.80 -10.74 0.49
C CYS A 421 -3.96 -12.13 1.12
N ILE A 422 -3.13 -13.06 0.69
CA ILE A 422 -3.09 -14.43 1.23
C ILE A 422 -2.65 -14.47 2.70
N GLY A 423 -1.83 -13.50 3.13
CA GLY A 423 -1.31 -13.39 4.49
C GLY A 423 -2.16 -12.57 5.46
N GLN A 424 -3.38 -12.14 5.08
CA GLN A 424 -4.18 -11.21 5.91
C GLN A 424 -4.45 -11.75 7.32
N GLU A 425 -4.74 -13.05 7.45
CA GLU A 425 -5.10 -13.64 8.75
C GLU A 425 -3.86 -13.87 9.61
N PHE A 426 -2.70 -14.14 8.99
CA PHE A 426 -1.42 -14.18 9.67
C PHE A 426 -1.07 -12.81 10.24
N ALA A 427 -1.16 -11.75 9.42
CA ALA A 427 -0.87 -10.38 9.84
C ALA A 427 -1.78 -9.93 10.99
N LYS A 428 -3.08 -10.26 10.94
CA LYS A 428 -4.01 -9.96 12.04
C LYS A 428 -3.69 -10.77 13.30
N ALA A 429 -3.29 -12.03 13.19
CA ALA A 429 -2.87 -12.85 14.32
C ALA A 429 -1.62 -12.26 15.01
N GLU A 430 -0.62 -11.91 14.21
CA GLU A 430 0.60 -11.25 14.67
C GLU A 430 0.29 -9.91 15.37
N MET A 431 -0.54 -9.06 14.77
CA MET A 431 -0.99 -7.79 15.36
C MET A 431 -1.70 -7.99 16.70
N ARG A 432 -2.56 -9.01 16.84
CA ARG A 432 -3.24 -9.31 18.12
C ARG A 432 -2.23 -9.62 19.21
N CYS A 433 -1.27 -10.51 18.95
CA CYS A 433 -0.26 -10.89 19.93
C CYS A 433 0.62 -9.69 20.32
N LEU A 434 1.12 -8.94 19.32
CA LEU A 434 2.01 -7.79 19.56
C LEU A 434 1.30 -6.68 20.33
N LEU A 435 0.10 -6.29 19.93
CA LEU A 435 -0.62 -5.18 20.57
C LEU A 435 -1.09 -5.55 21.98
N ALA A 436 -1.56 -6.79 22.18
CA ALA A 436 -1.95 -7.30 23.50
C ALA A 436 -0.74 -7.37 24.46
N ALA A 437 0.43 -7.81 24.00
CA ALA A 437 1.65 -7.80 24.82
C ALA A 437 2.08 -6.35 25.15
N MET A 438 2.10 -5.45 24.16
CA MET A 438 2.51 -4.05 24.36
C MET A 438 1.61 -3.34 25.37
N VAL A 439 0.28 -3.43 25.22
CA VAL A 439 -0.68 -2.69 26.07
C VAL A 439 -0.69 -3.18 27.52
N THR A 440 -0.40 -4.46 27.75
CA THR A 440 -0.31 -5.05 29.09
C THR A 440 1.02 -4.78 29.76
N SER A 441 2.09 -4.53 29.00
CA SER A 441 3.42 -4.24 29.54
C SER A 441 3.71 -2.75 29.72
N PHE A 442 3.08 -1.87 28.94
CA PHE A 442 3.40 -0.44 28.93
C PHE A 442 2.17 0.47 28.86
N THR A 443 2.34 1.67 29.38
CA THR A 443 1.59 2.87 28.95
C THR A 443 2.52 3.70 28.07
N TRP A 444 1.99 4.36 27.02
CA TRP A 444 2.83 5.18 26.17
C TRP A 444 2.16 6.43 25.60
N ASP A 445 2.98 7.45 25.39
CA ASP A 445 2.65 8.73 24.75
C ASP A 445 3.61 9.04 23.58
N LEU A 446 3.24 10.02 22.75
CA LEU A 446 4.04 10.44 21.61
C LEU A 446 5.23 11.29 22.10
N ALA A 447 6.45 10.86 21.77
CA ALA A 447 7.69 11.56 22.15
C ALA A 447 8.23 12.49 21.06
N MET A 448 7.38 12.85 20.09
CA MET A 448 7.68 13.75 19.00
C MET A 448 6.50 14.69 18.75
N ASP A 449 6.75 15.76 18.01
CA ASP A 449 5.68 16.66 17.57
C ASP A 449 4.73 15.92 16.61
N ASP A 450 3.45 15.96 16.92
CA ASP A 450 2.37 15.35 16.14
C ASP A 450 2.37 15.82 14.68
N ALA A 451 2.67 17.11 14.45
CA ALA A 451 2.77 17.68 13.11
C ALA A 451 3.89 17.07 12.25
N LYS A 452 4.85 16.36 12.88
CA LYS A 452 5.93 15.66 12.19
C LYS A 452 5.59 14.21 11.86
N VAL A 453 4.46 13.70 12.32
CA VAL A 453 3.98 12.34 12.02
C VAL A 453 3.30 12.33 10.66
N MET A 454 4.11 12.34 9.60
CA MET A 454 3.64 12.34 8.22
C MET A 454 3.73 10.94 7.61
N SER A 455 2.65 10.47 6.99
CA SER A 455 2.66 9.19 6.26
C SER A 455 3.26 9.39 4.87
N ARG A 456 4.34 8.65 4.59
CA ARG A 456 4.98 8.68 3.28
C ARG A 456 4.97 7.30 2.64
N ALA A 457 4.45 7.24 1.43
CA ALA A 457 4.37 6.02 0.63
C ALA A 457 5.44 6.02 -0.46
N VAL A 458 6.46 5.17 -0.31
CA VAL A 458 7.35 4.82 -1.43
C VAL A 458 6.86 3.51 -2.07
N ILE A 459 6.55 2.52 -1.23
CA ILE A 459 5.88 1.27 -1.60
C ILE A 459 4.81 0.97 -0.55
N THR A 460 5.22 1.03 0.72
CA THR A 460 4.34 1.00 1.89
C THR A 460 4.33 2.37 2.57
N ILE A 461 3.24 2.70 3.28
CA ILE A 461 3.22 3.89 4.15
C ILE A 461 4.05 3.62 5.40
N LYS A 462 4.96 4.54 5.72
CA LYS A 462 5.68 4.59 6.99
C LYS A 462 5.72 6.04 7.48
N PRO A 463 5.91 6.28 8.79
CA PRO A 463 6.20 7.61 9.30
C PRO A 463 7.50 8.13 8.70
N GLU A 464 7.47 9.26 8.00
CA GLU A 464 8.63 9.81 7.28
C GLU A 464 9.82 10.10 8.21
N ASN A 465 9.53 10.55 9.42
CA ASN A 465 10.52 10.97 10.41
C ASN A 465 10.73 9.92 11.51
N GLY A 466 10.36 8.65 11.26
CA GLY A 466 10.26 7.62 12.31
C GLY A 466 9.08 7.85 13.25
N MET A 467 8.88 6.94 14.20
CA MET A 467 7.83 7.02 15.24
C MET A 467 8.45 6.88 16.62
N TYR A 468 8.59 8.01 17.32
CA TYR A 468 9.17 8.03 18.65
C TYR A 468 8.08 8.04 19.71
N LEU A 469 8.05 7.00 20.55
CA LEU A 469 7.11 6.85 21.66
C LEU A 469 7.85 6.83 22.98
N ARG A 470 7.25 7.42 24.02
CA ARG A 470 7.73 7.30 25.39
C ARG A 470 7.00 6.15 26.06
N LEU A 471 7.73 5.11 26.44
CA LEU A 471 7.16 3.95 27.11
C LEU A 471 7.35 4.06 28.62
N THR A 472 6.27 3.88 29.38
CA THR A 472 6.29 3.75 30.83
C THR A 472 5.94 2.30 31.20
N PRO A 473 6.89 1.54 31.77
CA PRO A 473 6.62 0.16 32.20
C PRO A 473 5.47 0.10 33.21
N LEU A 474 4.65 -0.94 33.10
CA LEU A 474 3.61 -1.25 34.08
C LEU A 474 4.11 -2.37 35.00
N ASP A 475 3.80 -2.25 36.29
CA ASP A 475 4.02 -3.34 37.23
C ASP A 475 3.07 -4.48 36.90
N TYR A 476 3.60 -5.70 36.76
CA TYR A 476 2.76 -6.88 36.71
C TYR A 476 2.03 -6.93 38.04
N LYS A 477 0.69 -6.83 38.03
CA LYS A 477 -0.07 -7.18 39.24
C LYS A 477 0.26 -8.64 39.53
N ALA A 478 0.97 -8.87 40.64
CA ALA A 478 1.29 -10.17 41.19
C ALA A 478 0.03 -10.98 41.51
#